data_AF-A0A131XK96-F1
#
_entry.id   AF-A0A131XK96-F1
#
_cell.length_a   1.000
_cell.length_b   1.000
_cell.length_c   1.000
_cell.angle_alpha   90.00
_cell.angle_beta   90.00
_cell.angle_gamma   90.00
#
_symmetry.space_group_name_H-M   'P 1'
#
loop_
_entity.id
_entity.type
_entity.pdbx_description
1 polymer ?
#
loop_
_entity_poly.entity_id
_entity_poly.type
_entity_poly.pdbx_seq_one_letter_code
_entity_poly.pdbx_strand_id
1 'polypeptide(L)'
;LLFIITAALLHASGNTTPNARKLKLMEPGCEIPLQEYEPNCASKALKYYYNRTAKRCQSFFWNGCLPDCVYDTRMDCAMGCNHDEEAGICEQRRVSECSGSSVPWKQQYYYNITKEACEAYNICDVVGKFMAGNTFNSKTLCIMECRGFTLNHTKSGRSDGRQLLGMLDTADNIWIYKISSNNSSRPPVHICSKYTRHSLNKSKYSYVDGSDYDYKFFYEWVQGGRTYQTLYSGHVGYDNTTSPEFMTYKAENGYIVKTLLHWDHRKKCGILRANRNRHSWCELHVWEERLRNSYWQSGTYHDCQEELSKHCQNKTERVLIDASCPNVFFPRNGSWSPPVELSIA
;
A
#
# COMPACT_ATOMS: atom_id res chain seq x y z
N LEU A 1 -14.20 53.43 63.63
CA LEU A 1 -12.76 53.73 63.46
C LEU A 1 -12.13 52.51 62.78
N LEU A 2 -11.77 52.56 61.49
CA LEU A 2 -10.42 52.88 60.96
C LEU A 2 -9.37 51.88 61.52
N PHE A 3 -8.65 51.03 60.78
CA PHE A 3 -8.02 51.17 59.44
C PHE A 3 -7.72 49.81 58.77
N ILE A 4 -7.51 49.91 57.45
CA ILE A 4 -7.05 48.94 56.45
C ILE A 4 -5.58 48.52 56.67
N ILE A 5 -5.24 47.23 56.53
CA ILE A 5 -3.98 46.79 55.88
C ILE A 5 -4.26 45.53 55.05
N THR A 6 -4.21 45.69 53.73
CA THR A 6 -4.16 44.62 52.73
C THR A 6 -2.71 44.15 52.55
N ALA A 7 -2.43 42.87 52.77
CA ALA A 7 -1.18 42.24 52.36
C ALA A 7 -1.48 41.31 51.17
N ALA A 8 -1.14 41.76 49.96
CA ALA A 8 -1.19 40.97 48.75
C ALA A 8 0.01 40.00 48.72
N LEU A 9 -0.26 38.70 48.80
CA LEU A 9 0.73 37.67 48.49
C LEU A 9 0.82 37.53 46.96
N LEU A 10 1.92 38.04 46.41
CA LEU A 10 2.39 37.76 45.06
C LEU A 10 2.66 36.26 44.92
N HIS A 11 1.73 35.52 44.34
CA HIS A 11 2.08 34.23 43.73
C HIS A 11 2.84 34.52 42.44
N ALA A 12 4.12 34.17 42.45
CA ALA A 12 5.00 34.19 41.29
C ALA A 12 4.35 33.41 40.15
N SER A 13 3.93 34.16 39.13
CA SER A 13 3.67 33.67 37.79
C SER A 13 4.97 33.05 37.24
N GLY A 14 5.08 31.72 37.32
CA GLY A 14 6.08 30.99 36.55
C GLY A 14 5.76 31.19 35.07
N ASN A 15 6.58 32.02 34.41
CA ASN A 15 6.57 32.23 32.96
C ASN A 15 6.73 30.90 32.23
N THR A 16 5.64 30.30 31.76
CA THR A 16 5.68 29.29 30.72
C THR A 16 5.86 30.00 29.39
N THR A 17 7.12 30.11 28.95
CA THR A 17 7.47 30.51 27.59
C THR A 17 6.79 29.59 26.56
N PRO A 18 6.03 30.13 25.61
CA PRO A 18 5.42 29.36 24.54
C PRO A 18 6.41 29.26 23.37
N ASN A 19 7.35 28.32 23.39
CA ASN A 19 8.07 27.94 22.18
C ASN A 19 8.73 26.56 22.18
N ALA A 20 8.10 25.58 22.81
CA ALA A 20 8.37 24.17 22.52
C ALA A 20 7.61 23.73 21.26
N ARG A 21 7.75 24.47 20.15
CA ARG A 21 7.64 23.83 18.84
C ARG A 21 8.82 22.88 18.80
N LYS A 22 8.52 21.61 19.03
CA LYS A 22 9.37 20.45 18.85
C LYS A 22 10.14 20.60 17.53
N LEU A 23 11.31 21.23 17.59
CA LEU A 23 12.32 21.09 16.56
C LEU A 23 12.67 19.60 16.66
N LYS A 24 12.08 18.81 15.77
CA LYS A 24 12.46 17.42 15.58
C LYS A 24 13.97 17.47 15.36
N LEU A 25 14.74 17.04 16.37
CA LEU A 25 16.20 17.00 16.31
C LEU A 25 16.57 16.41 14.96
N MET A 26 17.33 17.18 14.17
CA MET A 26 17.87 16.72 12.89
C MET A 26 18.63 15.43 13.15
N GLU A 27 18.14 14.30 12.64
CA GLU A 27 18.93 13.07 12.60
C GLU A 27 20.22 13.39 11.82
N PRO A 28 21.40 13.28 12.47
CA PRO A 28 22.68 13.50 11.80
C PRO A 28 22.78 12.56 10.60
N GLY A 29 23.16 13.07 9.43
CA GLY A 29 23.31 12.27 8.20
C GLY A 29 22.17 12.39 7.19
N CYS A 30 21.07 13.04 7.52
CA CYS A 30 19.89 13.15 6.64
C CYS A 30 19.68 14.55 6.08
N GLU A 31 20.79 15.22 5.75
CA GLU A 31 20.82 16.57 5.19
C GLU A 31 21.17 16.53 3.70
N ILE A 32 20.99 17.65 3.01
CA ILE A 32 21.44 17.77 1.63
C ILE A 32 22.97 17.93 1.66
N PRO A 33 23.73 17.08 0.95
CA PRO A 33 25.19 17.16 0.94
C PRO A 33 25.66 18.51 0.42
N LEU A 34 26.72 19.04 1.02
CA LEU A 34 27.41 20.20 0.50
C LEU A 34 28.10 19.83 -0.82
N GLN A 35 27.79 20.56 -1.90
CA GLN A 35 28.42 20.39 -3.22
C GLN A 35 29.39 21.53 -3.50
N GLU A 36 30.26 21.83 -2.55
CA GLU A 36 31.32 22.82 -2.77
C GLU A 36 32.35 22.28 -3.78
N TYR A 37 32.87 23.20 -4.60
CA TYR A 37 33.94 22.86 -5.53
C TYR A 37 35.23 22.67 -4.75
N GLU A 38 35.77 21.46 -4.80
CA GLU A 38 37.01 21.10 -4.13
C GLU A 38 38.05 20.69 -5.19
N PRO A 39 39.17 21.43 -5.34
CA PRO A 39 40.06 21.32 -6.50
C PRO A 39 40.75 19.95 -6.64
N ASN A 40 40.86 19.18 -5.56
CA ASN A 40 41.49 17.86 -5.54
C ASN A 40 40.48 16.71 -5.70
N CYS A 41 39.21 17.02 -5.92
CA CYS A 41 38.12 16.06 -5.98
C CYS A 41 37.70 15.88 -7.43
N ALA A 42 38.07 14.73 -8.00
CA ALA A 42 37.90 14.45 -9.43
C ALA A 42 37.18 13.13 -9.71
N SER A 43 36.30 12.68 -8.81
CA SER A 43 35.47 11.49 -9.04
C SER A 43 34.07 11.90 -9.46
N LYS A 44 33.45 11.15 -10.36
CA LYS A 44 32.02 11.30 -10.68
C LYS A 44 31.34 9.97 -10.41
N ALA A 45 30.71 9.85 -9.25
CA ALA A 45 29.97 8.67 -8.85
C ALA A 45 28.50 9.00 -8.64
N LEU A 46 27.60 8.16 -9.15
CA LEU A 46 26.19 8.28 -8.80
C LEU A 46 26.03 7.80 -7.35
N LYS A 47 25.47 8.66 -6.50
CA LYS A 47 25.24 8.44 -5.07
C LYS A 47 23.84 8.93 -4.68
N TYR A 48 23.44 8.72 -3.44
CA TYR A 48 22.14 9.11 -2.93
C TYR A 48 22.26 10.07 -1.75
N TYR A 49 21.26 10.93 -1.60
CA TYR A 49 21.07 11.76 -0.42
C TYR A 49 19.59 11.87 -0.09
N TYR A 50 19.28 12.21 1.16
CA TYR A 50 17.89 12.36 1.58
C TYR A 50 17.35 13.76 1.28
N ASN A 51 16.39 13.86 0.37
CA ASN A 51 15.67 15.09 0.11
C ASN A 51 14.45 15.20 1.05
N ARG A 52 14.56 16.04 2.09
CA ARG A 52 13.49 16.27 3.09
C ARG A 52 12.21 16.86 2.51
N THR A 53 12.32 17.71 1.49
CA THR A 53 11.17 18.33 0.82
C THR A 53 10.38 17.28 0.06
N ALA A 54 11.08 16.42 -0.67
CA ALA A 54 10.47 15.32 -1.41
C ALA A 54 10.16 14.09 -0.54
N LYS A 55 10.68 14.06 0.70
CA LYS A 55 10.63 12.92 1.65
C LYS A 55 11.08 11.60 1.01
N ARG A 56 12.14 11.67 0.19
CA ARG A 56 12.72 10.52 -0.51
C ARG A 56 14.20 10.69 -0.73
N CYS A 57 14.89 9.57 -0.79
CA CYS A 57 16.26 9.50 -1.27
C CYS A 57 16.31 9.80 -2.77
N GLN A 58 17.21 10.69 -3.16
CA GLN A 58 17.40 11.14 -4.53
C GLN A 58 18.84 10.88 -4.96
N SER A 59 18.99 10.44 -6.21
CA SER A 59 20.29 10.20 -6.80
C SER A 59 20.92 11.53 -7.25
N PHE A 60 22.23 11.66 -7.11
CA PHE A 60 23.01 12.77 -7.63
C PHE A 60 24.41 12.31 -8.04
N PHE A 61 25.11 13.12 -8.84
CA PHE A 61 26.52 12.87 -9.16
C PHE A 61 27.40 13.53 -8.11
N TRP A 62 27.99 12.71 -7.25
CA TRP A 62 28.94 13.12 -6.23
C TRP A 62 30.34 13.33 -6.82
N ASN A 63 31.02 14.39 -6.39
CA ASN A 63 32.34 14.82 -6.86
C ASN A 63 33.52 14.06 -6.20
N GLY A 64 33.24 13.20 -5.22
CA GLY A 64 34.25 12.41 -4.51
C GLY A 64 34.69 12.99 -3.15
N CYS A 65 34.14 14.12 -2.72
CA CYS A 65 34.52 14.78 -1.47
C CYS A 65 33.31 15.19 -0.64
N LEU A 66 33.52 15.41 0.67
CA LEU A 66 32.45 15.68 1.63
C LEU A 66 31.44 14.52 1.64
N PRO A 67 31.82 13.33 2.15
CA PRO A 67 30.97 12.14 2.12
C PRO A 67 29.80 12.21 3.11
N ASP A 68 29.70 13.27 3.90
CA ASP A 68 28.62 13.45 4.86
C ASP A 68 27.26 13.50 4.14
N CYS A 69 26.30 12.70 4.63
CA CYS A 69 24.97 12.53 4.04
C CYS A 69 24.96 11.93 2.62
N VAL A 70 26.06 11.29 2.20
CA VAL A 70 26.20 10.63 0.88
C VAL A 70 26.14 9.11 1.05
N TYR A 71 25.23 8.47 0.33
CA TYR A 71 24.98 7.03 0.42
C TYR A 71 25.24 6.32 -0.91
N ASP A 72 25.69 5.07 -0.84
CA ASP A 72 25.99 4.26 -2.03
C ASP A 72 24.74 3.78 -2.76
N THR A 73 23.72 3.38 -2.01
CA THR A 73 22.44 2.91 -2.55
C THR A 73 21.28 3.72 -2.02
N ARG A 74 20.15 3.71 -2.75
CA ARG A 74 18.91 4.34 -2.31
C ARG A 74 18.41 3.72 -1.01
N MET A 75 18.56 2.42 -0.85
CA MET A 75 18.10 1.70 0.34
C MET A 75 18.92 2.07 1.58
N ASP A 76 20.25 2.22 1.47
CA ASP A 76 21.07 2.65 2.60
C ASP A 76 20.65 4.05 3.10
N CYS A 77 20.35 4.95 2.16
CA CYS A 77 19.79 6.26 2.47
C CYS A 77 18.39 6.15 3.12
N ALA A 78 17.51 5.31 2.59
CA ALA A 78 16.16 5.12 3.15
C ALA A 78 16.24 4.55 4.57
N MET A 79 17.08 3.55 4.81
CA MET A 79 17.29 2.98 6.15
C MET A 79 17.83 4.01 7.14
N GLY A 80 18.69 4.93 6.70
CA GLY A 80 19.23 6.00 7.53
C GLY A 80 18.25 7.14 7.81
N CYS A 81 17.35 7.46 6.88
CA CYS A 81 16.62 8.74 6.89
C CYS A 81 15.10 8.66 6.73
N ASN A 82 14.59 7.57 6.16
CA ASN A 82 13.16 7.31 5.99
C ASN A 82 12.91 5.81 5.77
N HIS A 83 12.88 5.03 6.85
CA HIS A 83 12.69 3.57 6.79
C HIS A 83 11.37 3.16 6.09
N ASP A 84 10.39 4.05 6.06
CA ASP A 84 9.10 3.85 5.40
C ASP A 84 9.06 4.33 3.93
N GLU A 85 10.22 4.62 3.33
CA GLU A 85 10.29 5.04 1.93
C GLU A 85 9.69 3.97 1.00
N GLU A 86 8.77 4.40 0.12
CA GLU A 86 8.14 3.51 -0.85
C GLU A 86 9.13 3.09 -1.95
N ALA A 87 9.00 1.84 -2.41
CA ALA A 87 9.83 1.28 -3.48
C ALA A 87 9.75 2.11 -4.78
N GLY A 88 8.64 2.82 -5.02
CA GLY A 88 8.49 3.74 -6.14
C GLY A 88 8.62 3.04 -7.49
N ILE A 89 9.58 3.44 -8.32
CA ILE A 89 9.79 2.80 -9.64
C ILE A 89 10.10 1.30 -9.52
N CYS A 90 10.64 0.84 -8.39
CA CYS A 90 11.01 -0.55 -8.14
C CYS A 90 9.81 -1.49 -7.94
N GLU A 91 8.62 -0.97 -7.62
CA GLU A 91 7.37 -1.76 -7.56
C GLU A 91 6.51 -1.64 -8.83
N GLN A 92 6.87 -0.75 -9.75
CA GLN A 92 6.08 -0.54 -10.96
C GLN A 92 6.17 -1.72 -11.93
N ARG A 93 5.23 -1.76 -12.89
CA ARG A 93 5.33 -2.69 -14.02
C ARG A 93 6.63 -2.45 -14.77
N ARG A 94 7.33 -3.53 -15.07
CA ARG A 94 8.33 -3.51 -16.15
C ARG A 94 7.64 -3.16 -17.46
N VAL A 95 8.35 -2.47 -18.34
CA VAL A 95 7.86 -2.19 -19.69
C VAL A 95 7.59 -3.52 -20.41
N SER A 96 6.52 -3.61 -21.20
CA SER A 96 6.12 -4.84 -21.89
C SER A 96 7.21 -5.37 -22.82
N GLU A 97 7.35 -6.69 -22.86
CA GLU A 97 8.21 -7.40 -23.83
C GLU A 97 7.67 -7.19 -25.27
N CYS A 98 8.55 -7.31 -26.25
CA CYS A 98 8.23 -7.14 -27.65
C CYS A 98 7.09 -8.03 -28.12
N SER A 99 6.05 -7.44 -28.74
CA SER A 99 5.00 -8.16 -29.46
C SER A 99 5.28 -8.11 -30.96
N GLY A 100 6.20 -8.95 -31.45
CA GLY A 100 6.55 -9.01 -32.87
C GLY A 100 8.01 -9.34 -33.12
N SER A 101 8.29 -9.99 -34.26
CA SER A 101 9.59 -10.58 -34.61
C SER A 101 10.55 -9.64 -35.37
N SER A 102 10.17 -8.38 -35.62
CA SER A 102 10.93 -7.49 -36.52
C SER A 102 11.45 -6.19 -35.91
N VAL A 103 11.45 -6.05 -34.58
CA VAL A 103 11.93 -4.81 -33.91
C VAL A 103 13.30 -5.05 -33.26
N PRO A 104 14.29 -4.15 -33.44
CA PRO A 104 15.54 -4.20 -32.69
C PRO A 104 15.26 -4.25 -31.18
N TRP A 105 15.91 -5.18 -30.49
CA TRP A 105 15.79 -5.34 -29.05
C TRP A 105 17.01 -4.81 -28.33
N LYS A 106 16.78 -4.25 -27.13
CA LYS A 106 17.84 -3.85 -26.20
C LYS A 106 17.64 -4.60 -24.88
N GLN A 107 18.71 -5.18 -24.37
CA GLN A 107 18.70 -5.76 -23.03
C GLN A 107 18.59 -4.63 -21.99
N GLN A 108 17.68 -4.82 -21.05
CA GLN A 108 17.46 -3.96 -19.88
C GLN A 108 17.35 -4.83 -18.64
N TYR A 109 17.22 -4.17 -17.49
CA TYR A 109 17.02 -4.79 -16.20
C TYR A 109 15.76 -4.23 -15.55
N TYR A 110 15.05 -5.03 -14.79
CA TYR A 110 13.97 -4.57 -13.92
C TYR A 110 14.14 -5.19 -12.55
N TYR A 111 13.60 -4.55 -11.52
CA TYR A 111 13.63 -5.08 -10.17
C TYR A 111 12.42 -5.98 -9.92
N ASN A 112 12.67 -7.26 -9.72
CA ASN A 112 11.66 -8.20 -9.26
C ASN A 112 11.63 -8.16 -7.73
N ILE A 113 10.79 -7.30 -7.16
CA ILE A 113 10.68 -7.11 -5.71
C ILE A 113 10.20 -8.35 -4.95
N THR A 114 9.50 -9.28 -5.60
CA THR A 114 9.11 -10.56 -5.00
C THR A 114 10.29 -11.50 -4.85
N LYS A 115 11.26 -11.43 -5.77
CA LYS A 115 12.52 -12.20 -5.70
C LYS A 115 13.69 -11.39 -5.13
N GLU A 116 13.45 -10.12 -4.82
CA GLU A 116 14.44 -9.15 -4.34
C GLU A 116 15.68 -9.07 -5.25
N ALA A 117 15.48 -9.14 -6.57
CA ALA A 117 16.56 -9.28 -7.54
C ALA A 117 16.35 -8.45 -8.82
N CYS A 118 17.45 -7.93 -9.36
CA CYS A 118 17.48 -7.30 -10.68
C CYS A 118 17.61 -8.37 -11.78
N GLU A 119 16.55 -8.53 -12.57
CA GLU A 119 16.44 -9.52 -13.65
C GLU A 119 16.59 -8.85 -15.02
N ALA A 120 17.33 -9.50 -15.93
CA ALA A 120 17.49 -9.02 -17.29
C ALA A 120 16.26 -9.37 -18.13
N TYR A 121 15.92 -8.50 -19.09
CA TYR A 121 14.86 -8.75 -20.06
C TYR A 121 15.11 -7.92 -21.34
N ASN A 122 14.44 -8.28 -22.43
CA ASN A 122 14.58 -7.59 -23.71
C ASN A 122 13.38 -6.68 -23.96
N ILE A 123 13.65 -5.44 -24.38
CA ILE A 123 12.62 -4.50 -24.81
C ILE A 123 12.82 -4.02 -26.23
N CYS A 124 11.71 -3.63 -26.85
CA CYS A 124 11.67 -3.02 -28.16
C CYS A 124 12.10 -1.55 -28.08
N ASP A 125 12.81 -1.06 -29.10
CA ASP A 125 13.31 0.31 -29.19
C ASP A 125 12.20 1.35 -29.44
N VAL A 126 11.24 1.45 -28.52
CA VAL A 126 10.20 2.49 -28.52
C VAL A 126 10.64 3.64 -27.63
N VAL A 127 11.26 4.64 -28.28
CA VAL A 127 11.69 5.92 -27.70
C VAL A 127 10.56 6.52 -26.84
N GLY A 128 10.86 6.82 -25.57
CA GLY A 128 9.95 7.52 -24.64
C GLY A 128 9.35 6.68 -23.50
N LYS A 129 9.15 5.36 -23.65
CA LYS A 129 8.57 4.51 -22.57
C LYS A 129 9.59 4.04 -21.52
N PHE A 130 10.88 4.24 -21.77
CA PHE A 130 11.97 3.82 -20.88
C PHE A 130 12.00 4.56 -19.53
N MET A 131 11.37 5.71 -19.39
CA MET A 131 11.50 6.54 -18.17
C MET A 131 10.33 6.41 -17.18
N ALA A 132 9.27 5.66 -17.53
CA ALA A 132 8.02 5.67 -16.79
C ALA A 132 7.67 4.33 -16.11
N GLY A 133 8.61 3.38 -16.09
CA GLY A 133 8.36 2.04 -15.52
C GLY A 133 9.62 1.45 -14.90
N ASN A 134 9.45 0.29 -14.29
CA ASN A 134 10.53 -0.48 -13.67
C ASN A 134 11.49 -1.02 -14.74
N THR A 135 12.41 -0.19 -15.22
CA THR A 135 13.37 -0.52 -16.28
C THR A 135 14.64 0.29 -16.14
N PHE A 136 15.78 -0.38 -16.30
CA PHE A 136 17.13 0.16 -16.09
C PHE A 136 18.07 -0.31 -17.19
N ASN A 137 18.87 0.60 -17.72
CA ASN A 137 19.84 0.31 -18.78
C ASN A 137 21.09 -0.43 -18.30
N SER A 138 21.24 -0.63 -16.99
CA SER A 138 22.37 -1.30 -16.36
C SER A 138 21.91 -2.03 -15.11
N LYS A 139 22.49 -3.22 -14.89
CA LYS A 139 22.28 -4.00 -13.66
C LYS A 139 22.69 -3.20 -12.42
N THR A 140 23.79 -2.44 -12.52
CA THR A 140 24.32 -1.63 -11.42
C THR A 140 23.33 -0.55 -11.00
N LEU A 141 22.70 0.14 -11.95
CA LEU A 141 21.69 1.16 -11.64
C LEU A 141 20.44 0.54 -11.00
N CYS A 142 19.97 -0.60 -11.51
CA CYS A 142 18.88 -1.33 -10.87
C CYS A 142 19.23 -1.72 -9.43
N ILE A 143 20.45 -2.21 -9.19
CA ILE A 143 20.89 -2.60 -7.85
C ILE A 143 20.94 -1.38 -6.92
N MET A 144 21.58 -0.30 -7.36
CA MET A 144 21.73 0.91 -6.55
C MET A 144 20.38 1.59 -6.23
N GLU A 145 19.43 1.54 -7.17
CA GLU A 145 18.11 2.15 -6.99
C GLU A 145 17.15 1.27 -6.19
N CYS A 146 17.19 -0.06 -6.38
CA CYS A 146 16.11 -0.94 -5.95
C CYS A 146 16.50 -2.06 -4.98
N ARG A 147 17.77 -2.46 -4.90
CA ARG A 147 18.16 -3.60 -4.07
C ARG A 147 17.88 -3.30 -2.59
N GLY A 148 17.22 -4.26 -1.92
CA GLY A 148 16.86 -4.16 -0.51
C GLY A 148 15.43 -3.66 -0.28
N PHE A 149 14.78 -3.04 -1.27
CA PHE A 149 13.34 -2.85 -1.22
C PHE A 149 12.64 -4.21 -1.33
N THR A 150 11.67 -4.44 -0.46
CA THR A 150 10.86 -5.67 -0.37
C THR A 150 9.38 -5.35 -0.53
N LEU A 151 8.51 -6.38 -0.57
CA LEU A 151 7.06 -6.19 -0.67
C LEU A 151 6.46 -5.28 0.42
N ASN A 152 7.09 -5.18 1.59
CA ASN A 152 6.65 -4.28 2.66
C ASN A 152 6.78 -2.79 2.30
N HIS A 153 7.64 -2.46 1.34
CA HIS A 153 7.83 -1.09 0.85
C HIS A 153 6.91 -0.75 -0.33
N THR A 154 6.02 -1.68 -0.70
CA THR A 154 5.14 -1.54 -1.87
C THR A 154 3.73 -1.16 -1.44
N LYS A 155 3.06 -0.34 -2.24
CA LYS A 155 1.62 -0.11 -2.10
C LYS A 155 0.82 -1.32 -2.53
N SER A 156 1.29 -1.99 -3.59
CA SER A 156 0.56 -3.08 -4.22
C SER A 156 0.71 -4.43 -3.51
N GLY A 157 1.86 -4.69 -2.90
CA GLY A 157 2.24 -6.04 -2.47
C GLY A 157 2.71 -6.92 -3.62
N ARG A 158 3.05 -6.36 -4.78
CA ARG A 158 3.42 -7.12 -5.98
C ARG A 158 4.53 -6.44 -6.78
N SER A 159 5.22 -7.23 -7.59
CA SER A 159 6.25 -6.74 -8.52
C SER A 159 5.73 -6.08 -9.78
N ASP A 160 4.45 -6.26 -10.10
CA ASP A 160 3.79 -5.65 -11.26
C ASP A 160 2.98 -4.39 -10.86
N GLY A 161 3.11 -3.91 -9.62
CA GLY A 161 2.45 -2.70 -9.15
C GLY A 161 0.91 -2.78 -9.13
N ARG A 162 0.31 -3.97 -9.31
CA ARG A 162 -1.14 -4.14 -9.35
C ARG A 162 -1.73 -4.17 -7.95
N GLN A 163 -2.36 -3.08 -7.56
CA GLN A 163 -2.90 -2.96 -6.20
C GLN A 163 -4.12 -3.86 -6.01
N LEU A 164 -5.08 -3.87 -6.94
CA LEU A 164 -6.28 -4.71 -6.81
C LEU A 164 -5.94 -6.18 -6.99
N LEU A 165 -4.98 -6.51 -7.85
CA LEU A 165 -4.50 -7.90 -7.94
C LEU A 165 -3.77 -8.32 -6.67
N GLY A 166 -2.95 -7.45 -6.06
CA GLY A 166 -2.27 -7.72 -4.80
C GLY A 166 -3.21 -7.88 -3.62
N MET A 167 -4.34 -7.16 -3.68
CA MET A 167 -5.48 -7.36 -2.80
C MET A 167 -6.06 -8.78 -2.98
N LEU A 168 -6.35 -9.19 -4.22
CA LEU A 168 -7.06 -10.45 -4.50
C LEU A 168 -6.18 -11.71 -4.48
N ASP A 169 -4.87 -11.58 -4.70
CA ASP A 169 -3.93 -12.69 -4.73
C ASP A 169 -3.49 -13.10 -3.32
N THR A 170 -4.44 -13.65 -2.55
CA THR A 170 -4.25 -14.04 -1.14
C THR A 170 -4.84 -15.42 -0.87
N ALA A 171 -4.24 -16.15 0.07
CA ALA A 171 -4.83 -17.36 0.66
C ALA A 171 -5.75 -17.05 1.84
N ASP A 172 -5.64 -15.84 2.41
CA ASP A 172 -6.46 -15.40 3.54
C ASP A 172 -7.87 -14.97 3.11
N ASN A 173 -8.84 -15.10 4.02
CA ASN A 173 -10.21 -14.67 3.77
C ASN A 173 -10.30 -13.14 3.81
N ILE A 174 -11.07 -12.56 2.90
CA ILE A 174 -11.28 -11.11 2.81
C ILE A 174 -12.69 -10.77 3.30
N TRP A 175 -12.81 -10.22 4.49
CA TRP A 175 -14.06 -9.80 5.10
C TRP A 175 -14.50 -8.43 4.62
N ILE A 176 -15.81 -8.25 4.46
CA ILE A 176 -16.40 -6.90 4.33
C ILE A 176 -16.70 -6.40 5.74
N TYR A 177 -15.82 -5.54 6.27
CA TYR A 177 -15.91 -5.08 7.64
C TYR A 177 -17.00 -4.02 7.83
N LYS A 178 -17.00 -3.03 6.94
CA LYS A 178 -17.86 -1.84 7.05
C LYS A 178 -18.26 -1.38 5.65
N ILE A 179 -19.44 -0.80 5.55
CA ILE A 179 -19.93 -0.19 4.32
C ILE A 179 -20.33 1.26 4.54
N SER A 180 -20.37 2.01 3.45
CA SER A 180 -20.79 3.42 3.41
C SER A 180 -21.74 3.63 2.22
N SER A 181 -22.98 4.06 2.49
CA SER A 181 -24.05 4.20 1.48
C SER A 181 -24.91 5.46 1.70
N ASN A 182 -25.46 6.00 0.61
CA ASN A 182 -26.36 7.17 0.63
C ASN A 182 -27.79 6.80 1.08
N ASN A 183 -28.17 5.52 1.02
CA ASN A 183 -29.54 5.08 1.24
C ASN A 183 -29.60 4.13 2.46
N SER A 184 -30.52 4.41 3.39
CA SER A 184 -30.76 3.63 4.61
C SER A 184 -31.62 2.38 4.39
N SER A 185 -32.16 2.21 3.18
CA SER A 185 -32.76 0.94 2.74
C SER A 185 -31.69 -0.15 2.69
N ARG A 186 -32.06 -1.37 3.12
CA ARG A 186 -31.14 -2.48 3.44
C ARG A 186 -29.95 -2.52 2.47
N PRO A 187 -28.71 -2.40 2.98
CA PRO A 187 -27.55 -2.45 2.11
C PRO A 187 -27.53 -3.77 1.35
N PRO A 188 -27.08 -3.77 0.08
CA PRO A 188 -27.02 -4.98 -0.75
C PRO A 188 -25.95 -5.99 -0.29
N VAL A 189 -25.40 -5.79 0.91
CA VAL A 189 -24.31 -6.57 1.49
C VAL A 189 -24.83 -7.24 2.75
N HIS A 190 -24.61 -8.55 2.86
CA HIS A 190 -25.04 -9.35 4.00
C HIS A 190 -24.12 -9.09 5.21
N ILE A 191 -24.61 -9.40 6.42
CA ILE A 191 -23.76 -9.41 7.61
C ILE A 191 -22.82 -10.62 7.59
N CYS A 192 -21.68 -10.50 8.27
CA CYS A 192 -20.65 -11.53 8.32
C CYS A 192 -20.22 -12.02 6.94
N SER A 193 -20.12 -11.10 5.98
CA SER A 193 -19.79 -11.43 4.59
C SER A 193 -18.30 -11.49 4.37
N LYS A 194 -17.83 -12.53 3.68
CA LYS A 194 -16.42 -12.68 3.31
C LYS A 194 -16.26 -13.28 1.91
N TYR A 195 -15.09 -13.02 1.34
CA TYR A 195 -14.63 -13.64 0.10
C TYR A 195 -13.48 -14.61 0.40
N THR A 196 -13.56 -15.80 -0.18
CA THR A 196 -12.52 -16.82 -0.12
C THR A 196 -12.04 -17.11 -1.54
N ARG A 197 -10.75 -16.97 -1.81
CA ARG A 197 -10.19 -17.17 -3.16
C ARG A 197 -10.32 -18.63 -3.57
N HIS A 198 -10.96 -18.88 -4.72
CA HIS A 198 -10.97 -20.20 -5.37
C HIS A 198 -9.89 -20.28 -6.45
N SER A 199 -9.86 -19.32 -7.38
CA SER A 199 -8.84 -19.27 -8.43
C SER A 199 -8.63 -17.85 -8.93
N LEU A 200 -7.40 -17.54 -9.34
CA LEU A 200 -7.02 -16.27 -9.96
C LEU A 200 -6.00 -16.56 -11.05
N ASN A 201 -6.42 -16.45 -12.31
CA ASN A 201 -5.63 -16.89 -13.46
C ASN A 201 -5.49 -15.74 -14.45
N LYS A 202 -4.37 -15.66 -15.17
CA LYS A 202 -4.24 -14.72 -16.29
C LYS A 202 -5.34 -14.99 -17.31
N SER A 203 -6.03 -13.93 -17.74
CA SER A 203 -7.10 -14.06 -18.71
C SER A 203 -6.54 -14.45 -20.07
N LYS A 204 -7.26 -15.34 -20.78
CA LYS A 204 -6.91 -15.71 -22.16
C LYS A 204 -7.28 -14.63 -23.17
N TYR A 205 -8.04 -13.61 -22.76
CA TYR A 205 -8.61 -12.56 -23.62
C TYR A 205 -8.07 -11.16 -23.27
N SER A 206 -6.87 -11.09 -22.68
CA SER A 206 -6.29 -9.84 -22.13
C SER A 206 -6.06 -8.71 -23.14
N TYR A 207 -6.10 -9.01 -24.44
CA TYR A 207 -5.77 -8.06 -25.50
C TYR A 207 -6.92 -7.15 -25.94
N VAL A 208 -8.17 -7.41 -25.53
CA VAL A 208 -9.33 -6.73 -26.14
C VAL A 208 -10.08 -5.79 -25.18
N ASP A 209 -10.12 -6.06 -23.86
CA ASP A 209 -11.02 -5.33 -22.93
C ASP A 209 -10.39 -4.92 -21.58
N GLY A 210 -9.07 -4.72 -21.52
CA GLY A 210 -8.40 -4.27 -20.28
C GLY A 210 -8.46 -5.27 -19.11
N SER A 211 -8.89 -6.51 -19.37
CA SER A 211 -9.09 -7.58 -18.38
C SER A 211 -7.87 -8.49 -18.34
N ASP A 212 -7.07 -8.40 -17.27
CA ASP A 212 -5.79 -9.11 -17.19
C ASP A 212 -5.91 -10.47 -16.50
N TYR A 213 -6.88 -10.61 -15.60
CA TYR A 213 -7.08 -11.82 -14.80
C TYR A 213 -8.55 -12.19 -14.71
N ASP A 214 -8.81 -13.49 -14.83
CA ASP A 214 -10.10 -14.09 -14.51
C ASP A 214 -10.03 -14.62 -13.07
N TYR A 215 -11.05 -14.33 -12.27
CA TYR A 215 -11.12 -14.81 -10.89
C TYR A 215 -12.36 -15.65 -10.64
N LYS A 216 -12.25 -16.49 -9.62
CA LYS A 216 -13.36 -17.12 -8.93
C LYS A 216 -13.17 -16.97 -7.43
N PHE A 217 -14.19 -16.47 -6.73
CA PHE A 217 -14.22 -16.35 -5.28
C PHE A 217 -15.51 -16.95 -4.76
N PHE A 218 -15.41 -17.69 -3.66
CA PHE A 218 -16.58 -17.97 -2.86
C PHE A 218 -16.97 -16.73 -2.08
N TYR A 219 -18.24 -16.39 -2.09
CA TYR A 219 -18.83 -15.37 -1.23
C TYR A 219 -19.71 -16.07 -0.20
N GLU A 220 -19.34 -15.91 1.06
CA GLU A 220 -20.01 -16.51 2.21
C GLU A 220 -20.64 -15.44 3.08
N TRP A 221 -21.82 -15.69 3.63
CA TRP A 221 -22.50 -14.77 4.56
C TRP A 221 -23.37 -15.50 5.56
N VAL A 222 -23.78 -14.80 6.61
CA VAL A 222 -24.68 -15.33 7.64
C VAL A 222 -26.07 -14.71 7.53
N GLN A 223 -27.11 -15.53 7.57
CA GLN A 223 -28.50 -15.11 7.63
C GLN A 223 -29.32 -16.07 8.49
N GLY A 224 -30.00 -15.56 9.52
CA GLY A 224 -30.80 -16.38 10.43
C GLY A 224 -30.00 -17.47 11.15
N GLY A 225 -28.74 -17.18 11.52
CA GLY A 225 -27.84 -18.13 12.19
C GLY A 225 -27.27 -19.24 11.29
N ARG A 226 -27.57 -19.22 9.98
CA ARG A 226 -27.03 -20.16 8.99
C ARG A 226 -26.04 -19.47 8.07
N THR A 227 -24.99 -20.20 7.70
CA THR A 227 -24.02 -19.76 6.69
C THR A 227 -24.50 -20.18 5.31
N TYR A 228 -24.44 -19.24 4.37
CA TYR A 228 -24.73 -19.44 2.96
C TYR A 228 -23.48 -19.13 2.15
N GLN A 229 -23.37 -19.76 0.98
CA GLN A 229 -22.24 -19.56 0.08
C GLN A 229 -22.71 -19.55 -1.37
N THR A 230 -22.05 -18.74 -2.20
CA THR A 230 -22.16 -18.78 -3.66
C THR A 230 -20.79 -18.59 -4.30
N LEU A 231 -20.63 -19.01 -5.55
CA LEU A 231 -19.39 -18.85 -6.32
C LEU A 231 -19.54 -17.69 -7.31
N TYR A 232 -18.79 -16.61 -7.09
CA TYR A 232 -18.68 -15.52 -8.06
C TYR A 232 -17.52 -15.73 -9.00
N SER A 233 -17.75 -15.44 -10.27
CA SER A 233 -16.73 -15.43 -11.32
C SER A 233 -16.77 -14.10 -12.05
N GLY A 234 -15.59 -13.62 -12.45
CA GLY A 234 -15.49 -12.42 -13.27
C GLY A 234 -14.06 -12.02 -13.54
N HIS A 235 -13.85 -10.73 -13.80
CA HIS A 235 -12.58 -10.23 -14.36
C HIS A 235 -12.01 -9.10 -13.52
N VAL A 236 -10.68 -9.02 -13.46
CA VAL A 236 -9.91 -7.93 -12.85
C VAL A 236 -9.11 -7.24 -13.93
N GLY A 237 -9.22 -5.92 -13.99
CA GLY A 237 -8.74 -5.14 -15.11
C GLY A 237 -8.59 -3.66 -14.82
N TYR A 238 -8.34 -2.91 -15.89
CA TYR A 238 -8.30 -1.46 -15.93
C TYR A 238 -8.50 -1.03 -17.40
N ASP A 239 -9.12 0.12 -17.64
CA ASP A 239 -9.35 0.58 -19.02
C ASP A 239 -8.06 1.10 -19.68
N ASN A 240 -7.25 1.83 -18.91
CA ASN A 240 -5.92 2.32 -19.30
C ASN A 240 -5.04 2.53 -18.05
N THR A 241 -3.76 2.87 -18.22
CA THR A 241 -2.79 2.97 -17.11
C THR A 241 -3.10 4.05 -16.08
N THR A 242 -3.99 5.01 -16.39
CA THR A 242 -4.43 6.06 -15.47
C THR A 242 -5.81 5.80 -14.87
N SER A 243 -6.58 4.86 -15.43
CA SER A 243 -7.86 4.43 -14.88
C SER A 243 -7.67 3.63 -13.60
N PRO A 244 -8.56 3.78 -12.60
CA PRO A 244 -8.58 2.91 -11.44
C PRO A 244 -8.75 1.44 -11.83
N GLU A 245 -8.06 0.55 -11.11
CA GLU A 245 -8.27 -0.90 -11.25
C GLU A 245 -9.70 -1.25 -10.84
N PHE A 246 -10.32 -2.17 -11.58
CA PHE A 246 -11.69 -2.63 -11.31
C PHE A 246 -11.80 -4.15 -11.34
N MET A 247 -12.85 -4.66 -10.69
CA MET A 247 -13.31 -6.04 -10.85
C MET A 247 -14.81 -6.07 -11.13
N THR A 248 -15.25 -7.05 -11.92
CA THR A 248 -16.67 -7.24 -12.26
C THR A 248 -17.12 -8.65 -11.91
N TYR A 249 -18.40 -8.84 -11.60
CA TYR A 249 -19.03 -10.17 -11.56
C TYR A 249 -20.53 -10.08 -11.87
N LYS A 250 -21.09 -11.19 -12.35
CA LYS A 250 -22.52 -11.34 -12.60
C LYS A 250 -23.25 -11.68 -11.30
N ALA A 251 -24.26 -10.89 -10.97
CA ALA A 251 -25.23 -11.16 -9.92
C ALA A 251 -26.61 -11.50 -10.55
N GLU A 252 -27.57 -11.96 -9.75
CA GLU A 252 -28.90 -12.38 -10.25
C GLU A 252 -29.61 -11.31 -11.10
N ASN A 253 -29.49 -10.02 -10.73
CA ASN A 253 -30.12 -8.90 -11.46
C ASN A 253 -29.09 -7.91 -12.02
N GLY A 254 -28.14 -8.40 -12.81
CA GLY A 254 -27.17 -7.59 -13.56
C GLY A 254 -25.73 -7.77 -13.11
N TYR A 255 -24.86 -6.84 -13.50
CA TYR A 255 -23.44 -6.87 -13.15
C TYR A 255 -23.15 -5.94 -11.98
N ILE A 256 -22.23 -6.38 -11.12
CA ILE A 256 -21.63 -5.53 -10.10
C ILE A 256 -20.23 -5.18 -10.57
N VAL A 257 -19.92 -3.89 -10.59
CA VAL A 257 -18.58 -3.36 -10.86
C VAL A 257 -18.04 -2.80 -9.55
N LYS A 258 -16.84 -3.23 -9.15
CA LYS A 258 -16.12 -2.70 -7.99
C LYS A 258 -14.84 -2.04 -8.45
N THR A 259 -14.69 -0.76 -8.12
CA THR A 259 -13.52 0.05 -8.44
C THR A 259 -12.65 0.21 -7.20
N LEU A 260 -11.33 0.02 -7.34
CA LEU A 260 -10.38 0.27 -6.26
C LEU A 260 -10.28 1.77 -5.97
N LEU A 261 -10.53 2.16 -4.72
CA LEU A 261 -10.33 3.52 -4.23
C LEU A 261 -9.04 3.65 -3.40
N HIS A 262 -8.72 2.61 -2.63
CA HIS A 262 -7.56 2.58 -1.74
C HIS A 262 -7.13 1.15 -1.45
N TRP A 263 -5.83 0.89 -1.34
CA TRP A 263 -5.25 -0.36 -0.87
C TRP A 263 -4.01 -0.07 -0.05
N ASP A 264 -3.93 -0.65 1.15
CA ASP A 264 -2.74 -0.65 1.98
C ASP A 264 -2.29 -2.11 2.18
N HIS A 265 -1.23 -2.49 1.46
CA HIS A 265 -0.67 -3.83 1.54
C HIS A 265 -0.13 -4.18 2.95
N ARG A 266 0.37 -3.19 3.70
CA ARG A 266 0.94 -3.39 5.04
C ARG A 266 -0.15 -3.57 6.08
N LYS A 267 -1.15 -2.69 6.06
CA LYS A 267 -2.30 -2.76 6.95
C LYS A 267 -3.31 -3.84 6.55
N LYS A 268 -3.15 -4.44 5.35
CA LYS A 268 -4.07 -5.43 4.78
C LYS A 268 -5.50 -4.92 4.87
N CYS A 269 -5.75 -3.76 4.27
CA CYS A 269 -7.09 -3.21 4.15
C CYS A 269 -7.26 -2.41 2.86
N GLY A 270 -8.45 -2.49 2.29
CA GLY A 270 -8.75 -1.89 1.00
C GLY A 270 -10.17 -1.35 0.92
N ILE A 271 -10.37 -0.33 0.09
CA ILE A 271 -11.66 0.31 -0.12
C ILE A 271 -12.07 0.13 -1.56
N LEU A 272 -13.20 -0.53 -1.76
CA LEU A 272 -13.81 -0.70 -3.07
C LEU A 272 -15.10 0.12 -3.15
N ARG A 273 -15.32 0.78 -4.28
CA ARG A 273 -16.61 1.36 -4.63
C ARG A 273 -17.36 0.39 -5.52
N ALA A 274 -18.44 -0.17 -5.00
CA ALA A 274 -19.33 -1.02 -5.74
C ALA A 274 -20.43 -0.19 -6.43
N ASN A 275 -20.84 -0.62 -7.63
CA ASN A 275 -21.94 -0.04 -8.40
C ASN A 275 -22.83 -1.15 -8.97
N ARG A 276 -24.14 -1.00 -8.83
CA ARG A 276 -25.18 -1.86 -9.42
C ARG A 276 -26.43 -1.04 -9.73
N ASN A 277 -26.91 -1.08 -10.98
CA ASN A 277 -28.21 -0.50 -11.39
C ASN A 277 -28.49 0.89 -10.76
N ARG A 278 -27.55 1.84 -10.95
CA ARG A 278 -27.53 3.22 -10.41
C ARG A 278 -27.31 3.38 -8.90
N HIS A 279 -27.20 2.29 -8.15
CA HIS A 279 -26.85 2.33 -6.74
C HIS A 279 -25.35 2.16 -6.56
N SER A 280 -24.72 3.03 -5.76
CA SER A 280 -23.30 2.92 -5.43
C SER A 280 -23.07 2.99 -3.93
N TRP A 281 -22.17 2.14 -3.44
CA TRP A 281 -21.75 2.09 -2.05
C TRP A 281 -20.26 1.80 -1.98
N CYS A 282 -19.65 2.09 -0.83
CA CYS A 282 -18.28 1.72 -0.55
C CYS A 282 -18.22 0.55 0.43
N GLU A 283 -17.22 -0.29 0.26
CA GLU A 283 -16.91 -1.45 1.08
C GLU A 283 -15.48 -1.31 1.62
N LEU A 284 -15.32 -1.40 2.94
CA LEU A 284 -14.04 -1.57 3.60
C LEU A 284 -13.78 -3.06 3.75
N HIS A 285 -12.77 -3.54 3.04
CA HIS A 285 -12.31 -4.92 3.04
C HIS A 285 -11.11 -5.09 3.98
N VAL A 286 -11.11 -6.20 4.73
CA VAL A 286 -10.10 -6.51 5.75
C VAL A 286 -9.78 -8.00 5.71
N TRP A 287 -8.51 -8.35 5.90
CA TRP A 287 -8.01 -9.72 5.84
C TRP A 287 -8.19 -10.38 7.20
N GLU A 288 -8.65 -11.62 7.23
CA GLU A 288 -9.06 -12.33 8.45
C GLU A 288 -7.95 -12.37 9.49
N GLU A 289 -6.70 -12.63 9.09
CA GLU A 289 -5.57 -12.65 10.03
C GLU A 289 -5.40 -11.29 10.72
N ARG A 290 -5.40 -10.20 9.95
CA ARG A 290 -5.27 -8.83 10.47
C ARG A 290 -6.45 -8.46 11.36
N LEU A 291 -7.66 -8.79 10.92
CA LEU A 291 -8.90 -8.53 11.66
C LEU A 291 -8.88 -9.21 13.03
N ARG A 292 -8.54 -10.51 13.06
CA ARG A 292 -8.44 -11.31 14.29
C ARG A 292 -7.39 -10.76 15.24
N ASN A 293 -6.21 -10.43 14.73
CA ASN A 293 -5.13 -9.87 15.54
C ASN A 293 -5.51 -8.54 16.18
N SER A 294 -6.21 -7.66 15.43
CA SER A 294 -6.70 -6.38 15.99
C SER A 294 -7.73 -6.61 17.09
N TYR A 295 -8.70 -7.52 16.90
CA TYR A 295 -9.68 -7.82 17.94
C TYR A 295 -9.04 -8.46 19.18
N TRP A 296 -8.06 -9.32 18.99
CA TRP A 296 -7.32 -9.94 20.09
C TRP A 296 -6.55 -8.90 20.92
N GLN A 297 -5.90 -7.93 20.27
CA GLN A 297 -5.05 -6.94 20.93
C GLN A 297 -5.83 -5.77 21.54
N SER A 298 -6.84 -5.24 20.83
CA SER A 298 -7.55 -4.02 21.23
C SER A 298 -9.06 -4.18 21.43
N GLY A 299 -9.63 -5.37 21.19
CA GLY A 299 -11.08 -5.60 21.27
C GLY A 299 -11.88 -4.93 20.15
N THR A 300 -11.21 -4.29 19.19
CA THR A 300 -11.80 -3.57 18.06
C THR A 300 -10.81 -3.47 16.91
N TYR A 301 -11.32 -3.18 15.70
CA TYR A 301 -10.53 -3.01 14.48
C TYR A 301 -10.53 -1.55 14.04
N HIS A 302 -9.36 -0.97 13.69
CA HIS A 302 -9.22 0.45 13.34
C HIS A 302 -8.63 0.74 11.96
N ASP A 303 -7.92 -0.20 11.34
CA ASP A 303 -7.15 0.09 10.13
C ASP A 303 -8.04 0.49 8.93
N CYS A 304 -7.58 1.48 8.16
CA CYS A 304 -8.25 2.06 6.98
C CYS A 304 -9.66 2.64 7.21
N GLN A 305 -10.15 2.76 8.46
CA GLN A 305 -11.47 3.35 8.71
C GLN A 305 -11.56 4.82 8.28
N GLU A 306 -10.52 5.61 8.55
CA GLU A 306 -10.44 7.02 8.13
C GLU A 306 -10.43 7.16 6.60
N GLU A 307 -9.77 6.22 5.91
CA GLU A 307 -9.71 6.20 4.45
C GLU A 307 -11.10 5.94 3.86
N LEU A 308 -11.95 5.13 4.52
CA LEU A 308 -13.33 4.92 4.07
C LEU A 308 -14.11 6.24 4.07
N SER A 309 -14.05 6.99 5.17
CA SER A 309 -14.76 8.27 5.28
C SER A 309 -14.18 9.32 4.31
N LYS A 310 -12.85 9.35 4.15
CA LYS A 310 -12.17 10.27 3.22
C LYS A 310 -12.52 10.01 1.77
N HIS A 311 -12.56 8.75 1.35
CA HIS A 311 -12.86 8.38 -0.03
C HIS A 311 -14.36 8.31 -0.34
N CYS A 312 -15.23 8.24 0.69
CA CYS A 312 -16.67 8.04 0.53
C CYS A 312 -17.48 9.07 1.34
N GLN A 313 -17.52 10.30 0.84
CA GLN A 313 -18.15 11.47 1.47
C GLN A 313 -19.68 11.31 1.69
N ASN A 314 -20.18 11.87 2.80
CA ASN A 314 -21.60 12.12 3.14
C ASN A 314 -22.53 10.90 3.14
N LYS A 315 -22.09 9.80 3.74
CA LYS A 315 -22.81 8.52 3.72
C LYS A 315 -23.02 7.94 5.11
N THR A 316 -24.10 7.19 5.28
CA THR A 316 -24.32 6.40 6.49
C THR A 316 -23.37 5.21 6.48
N GLU A 317 -22.53 5.10 7.51
CA GLU A 317 -21.64 3.97 7.70
C GLU A 317 -22.30 2.89 8.56
N ARG A 318 -22.07 1.62 8.21
CA ARG A 318 -22.56 0.47 8.97
C ARG A 318 -21.50 -0.62 9.05
N VAL A 319 -21.19 -1.06 10.26
CA VAL A 319 -20.35 -2.24 10.51
C VAL A 319 -21.16 -3.51 10.22
N LEU A 320 -20.54 -4.46 9.52
CA LEU A 320 -21.16 -5.73 9.10
C LEU A 320 -20.64 -6.93 9.87
N ILE A 321 -19.64 -6.73 10.73
CA ILE A 321 -19.05 -7.76 11.58
C ILE A 321 -19.50 -7.53 13.02
N ASP A 322 -20.12 -8.55 13.62
CA ASP A 322 -20.52 -8.57 15.02
C ASP A 322 -20.12 -9.90 15.67
N ALA A 323 -20.30 -10.02 16.99
CA ALA A 323 -19.88 -11.19 17.76
C ALA A 323 -20.47 -12.53 17.29
N SER A 324 -21.54 -12.52 16.48
CA SER A 324 -22.13 -13.74 15.90
C SER A 324 -21.38 -14.24 14.66
N CYS A 325 -20.46 -13.46 14.11
CA CYS A 325 -19.73 -13.85 12.92
C CYS A 325 -18.78 -15.04 13.20
N PRO A 326 -18.94 -16.16 12.47
CA PRO A 326 -18.15 -17.36 12.72
C PRO A 326 -16.67 -17.13 12.41
N ASN A 327 -15.80 -17.73 13.21
CA ASN A 327 -14.33 -17.73 13.05
C ASN A 327 -13.63 -16.36 13.21
N VAL A 328 -14.35 -15.26 13.44
CA VAL A 328 -13.73 -13.95 13.70
C VAL A 328 -13.33 -13.81 15.17
N PHE A 329 -14.24 -14.13 16.08
CA PHE A 329 -14.07 -13.88 17.53
C PHE A 329 -13.67 -15.11 18.34
N PHE A 330 -13.75 -16.29 17.73
CA PHE A 330 -13.46 -17.56 18.41
C PHE A 330 -12.11 -18.11 17.91
N PRO A 331 -11.21 -18.54 18.81
CA PRO A 331 -10.01 -19.25 18.41
C PRO A 331 -10.41 -20.55 17.69
N ARG A 332 -9.78 -20.86 16.55
CA ARG A 332 -9.76 -22.26 16.09
C ARG A 332 -9.08 -23.05 17.19
N ASN A 333 -9.80 -24.04 17.75
CA ASN A 333 -9.37 -24.92 18.84
C ASN A 333 -7.84 -25.09 18.97
N GLY A 334 -7.28 -24.66 20.11
CA GLY A 334 -6.03 -25.18 20.67
C GLY A 334 -4.72 -24.60 20.08
N SER A 335 -4.00 -23.87 20.94
CA SER A 335 -2.59 -23.47 20.83
C SER A 335 -2.17 -22.70 19.57
N TRP A 336 -2.02 -21.37 19.71
CA TRP A 336 -1.03 -20.64 18.94
C TRP A 336 0.03 -20.13 19.92
N SER A 337 1.25 -20.65 19.81
CA SER A 337 2.42 -20.12 20.52
C SER A 337 2.93 -18.91 19.75
N PRO A 338 3.26 -17.79 20.41
CA PRO A 338 3.84 -16.62 19.73
C PRO A 338 5.19 -16.97 19.07
N PRO A 339 5.63 -16.19 18.07
CA PRO A 339 7.02 -16.24 17.64
C PRO A 339 7.87 -15.87 18.86
N VAL A 340 8.80 -16.75 19.22
CA VAL A 340 9.78 -16.48 20.27
C VAL A 340 10.52 -15.22 19.89
N GLU A 341 10.39 -14.16 20.69
CA GLU A 341 11.35 -13.07 20.68
C GLU A 341 12.72 -13.69 20.99
N LEU A 342 13.61 -13.67 20.00
CA LEU A 342 15.04 -13.83 20.22
C LEU A 342 15.48 -12.67 21.11
N SER A 343 15.40 -12.89 22.41
CA SER A 343 16.17 -12.14 23.38
C SER A 343 17.63 -12.41 23.07
N ILE A 344 18.29 -11.38 22.53
CA ILE A 344 19.73 -11.33 22.38
C ILE A 344 20.30 -11.39 23.80
N ALA A 345 21.04 -12.46 24.08
CA ALA A 345 21.92 -12.57 25.24
C ALA A 345 23.25 -11.86 24.95
#